data_AF-A0A8K0QV20-F1
#
_entry.id   AF-A0A8K0QV20-F1
#
_cell.length_a   1.000
_cell.length_b   1.000
_cell.length_c   1.000
_cell.angle_alpha   90.00
_cell.angle_beta   90.00
_cell.angle_gamma   90.00
#
_symmetry.space_group_name_H-M   'P 1'
#
loop_
_entity.id
_entity.type
_entity.pdbx_description
1 polymer ?
#
loop_
_entity_poly.entity_id
_entity_poly.type
_entity_poly.pdbx_seq_one_letter_code
_entity_poly.pdbx_strand_id
1 'polypeptide(L)'
;GTPNLGWYERLDSRYRVRTRSEESRFFQVGRVFAMMWSETAVGQASKSDSATVGAATIGRFGEGVYSQTRRFAVVRVHLTKHFVEACAITTYGGRGVTKPGCNPAEHTIVYPAGTSPTYLDGEYDSGLTKEPLAIILTNPDDHVDPASRLRFGKKHSIECNVKVKDIGMIEDTNLLQQYFREEQDRGFED
;
A
#
# COMPACT_ATOMS: atom_id res chain seq x y z
N GLY A 1 -14.50 18.37 12.46
CA GLY A 1 -14.03 19.53 13.21
C GLY A 1 -14.25 20.80 12.41
N THR A 2 -15.09 21.69 12.92
CA THR A 2 -15.27 23.08 12.43
C THR A 2 -14.10 23.98 12.85
N PRO A 3 -13.99 25.21 12.29
CA PRO A 3 -12.74 25.99 12.23
C PRO A 3 -12.08 26.39 13.57
N ASN A 4 -12.73 26.17 14.71
CA ASN A 4 -12.28 26.71 16.00
C ASN A 4 -11.45 25.74 16.86
N LEU A 5 -11.30 24.47 16.47
CA LEU A 5 -10.62 23.47 17.30
C LEU A 5 -9.28 22.97 16.78
N GLY A 6 -8.94 23.21 15.50
CA GLY A 6 -7.78 22.59 14.88
C GLY A 6 -7.94 21.05 14.84
N TRP A 7 -7.72 20.44 13.70
CA TRP A 7 -7.78 18.98 13.63
C TRP A 7 -6.52 18.40 14.26
N TYR A 8 -6.56 18.12 15.57
CA TYR A 8 -5.55 17.29 16.23
C TYR A 8 -6.05 15.85 16.26
N GLU A 9 -6.03 15.19 15.09
CA GLU A 9 -6.20 13.74 15.09
C GLU A 9 -4.85 13.14 15.53
N ARG A 10 -4.78 12.68 16.79
CA ARG A 10 -3.65 11.87 17.25
C ARG A 10 -3.56 10.68 16.30
N LEU A 11 -2.54 10.66 15.43
CA LEU A 11 -2.19 9.48 14.65
C LEU A 11 -2.31 8.24 15.55
N ASP A 12 -3.04 7.23 15.08
CA ASP A 12 -3.16 5.92 15.71
C ASP A 12 -1.78 5.51 16.29
N SER A 13 -1.71 5.23 17.59
CA SER A 13 -0.45 4.99 18.29
C SER A 13 0.32 3.79 17.75
N ARG A 14 -0.31 2.95 16.93
CA ARG A 14 0.34 1.85 16.20
C ARG A 14 1.30 2.34 15.11
N TYR A 15 1.19 3.59 14.65
CA TYR A 15 2.17 4.20 13.75
C TYR A 15 3.40 4.65 14.52
N ARG A 16 4.50 3.91 14.39
CA ARG A 16 5.77 4.23 15.05
C ARG A 16 6.97 3.92 14.16
N VAL A 17 8.08 4.59 14.45
CA VAL A 17 9.37 4.23 13.85
C VAL A 17 9.84 2.93 14.51
N ARG A 18 10.41 2.02 13.73
CA ARG A 18 11.03 0.80 14.26
C ARG A 18 12.38 1.15 14.89
N THR A 19 12.71 0.52 16.02
CA THR A 19 14.05 0.67 16.58
C THR A 19 15.07 0.01 15.66
N ARG A 20 16.35 0.37 15.78
CA ARG A 20 17.47 -0.27 15.06
C ARG A 20 17.45 -1.80 15.19
N SER A 21 17.11 -2.31 16.38
CA SER A 21 17.08 -3.75 16.62
C SER A 21 15.85 -4.40 15.99
N GLU A 22 14.73 -3.69 15.83
CA GLU A 22 13.50 -4.19 15.20
C GLU A 22 13.54 -4.11 13.67
N GLU A 23 14.30 -3.18 13.11
CA GLU A 23 14.33 -2.86 11.68
C GLU A 23 14.45 -4.13 10.81
N SER A 24 15.44 -4.98 11.10
CA SER A 24 15.69 -6.21 10.32
C SER A 24 14.63 -7.29 10.48
N ARG A 25 13.91 -7.32 11.61
CA ARG A 25 12.79 -8.26 11.85
C ARG A 25 11.47 -7.74 11.30
N PHE A 26 11.35 -6.43 11.17
CA PHE A 26 10.13 -5.80 10.67
C PHE A 26 10.16 -5.71 9.15
N PHE A 27 11.20 -5.08 8.59
CA PHE A 27 11.36 -4.85 7.15
C PHE A 27 11.99 -6.08 6.50
N GLN A 28 11.12 -7.06 6.20
CA GLN A 28 11.44 -8.27 5.46
C GLN A 28 10.53 -8.38 4.23
N VAL A 29 10.96 -9.13 3.22
CA VAL A 29 10.12 -9.43 2.05
C VAL A 29 8.78 -10.02 2.52
N GLY A 30 7.69 -9.53 1.92
CA GLY A 30 6.32 -9.89 2.30
C GLY A 30 5.71 -9.04 3.40
N ARG A 31 6.48 -8.23 4.15
CA ARG A 31 5.92 -7.35 5.19
C ARG A 31 4.89 -6.42 4.56
N VAL A 32 3.67 -6.45 5.09
CA VAL A 32 2.61 -5.49 4.77
C VAL A 32 2.54 -4.46 5.89
N PHE A 33 2.68 -3.19 5.54
CA PHE A 33 2.61 -2.09 6.50
C PHE A 33 1.86 -0.89 5.92
N ALA A 34 1.34 -0.04 6.79
CA ALA A 34 0.74 1.23 6.43
C ALA A 34 1.63 2.40 6.87
N MET A 35 1.67 3.47 6.11
CA MET A 35 2.35 4.71 6.50
C MET A 35 1.62 5.94 5.96
N MET A 36 1.86 7.10 6.58
CA MET A 36 1.44 8.38 6.02
C MET A 36 2.31 8.69 4.79
N TRP A 37 1.66 8.93 3.67
CA TRP A 37 2.29 9.28 2.41
C TRP A 37 1.75 10.64 1.96
N SER A 38 2.64 11.62 1.84
CA SER A 38 2.31 12.93 1.30
C SER A 38 2.69 12.94 -0.18
N GLU A 39 1.71 13.11 -1.06
CA GLU A 39 1.99 13.50 -2.45
C GLU A 39 1.92 15.02 -2.52
N THR A 40 2.89 15.63 -3.21
CA THR A 40 2.77 17.04 -3.59
C THR A 40 1.59 17.15 -4.56
N ALA A 41 0.66 18.04 -4.26
CA ALA A 41 -0.57 18.20 -5.03
C ALA A 41 -0.26 18.82 -6.40
N VAL A 42 0.14 17.99 -7.36
CA VAL A 42 0.07 18.34 -8.79
C VAL A 42 -1.05 17.49 -9.40
N GLY A 43 -2.27 18.02 -9.32
CA GLY A 43 -3.42 17.53 -10.07
C GLY A 43 -4.13 16.31 -9.49
N GLN A 44 -5.38 16.54 -9.06
CA GLN A 44 -6.40 15.56 -8.63
C GLN A 44 -6.33 15.09 -7.17
N ALA A 45 -7.05 15.82 -6.32
CA ALA A 45 -7.60 15.27 -5.09
C ALA A 45 -8.54 14.11 -5.42
N SER A 46 -8.07 12.87 -5.29
CA SER A 46 -8.93 11.70 -5.32
C SER A 46 -9.77 11.68 -4.05
N LYS A 47 -11.10 11.61 -4.22
CA LYS A 47 -12.06 11.37 -3.12
C LYS A 47 -11.60 10.15 -2.31
N SER A 48 -11.74 10.26 -0.98
CA SER A 48 -11.30 9.31 0.05
C SER A 48 -11.43 7.85 -0.38
N ASP A 49 -10.30 7.14 -0.38
CA ASP A 49 -10.24 5.69 -0.51
C ASP A 49 -10.72 5.06 0.82
N SER A 50 -11.46 3.95 0.77
CA SER A 50 -11.90 3.22 1.97
C SER A 50 -10.72 2.73 2.82
N ALA A 51 -9.57 2.46 2.20
CA ALA A 51 -8.31 2.13 2.87
C ALA A 51 -7.51 3.35 3.39
N THR A 52 -7.97 4.57 3.12
CA THR A 52 -7.20 5.81 3.25
C THR A 52 -7.90 6.78 4.20
N VAL A 53 -7.36 6.94 5.42
CA VAL A 53 -7.65 8.12 6.24
C VAL A 53 -6.78 9.26 5.72
N GLY A 54 -7.42 10.30 5.18
CA GLY A 54 -6.77 11.47 4.62
C GLY A 54 -6.98 12.70 5.49
N ALA A 55 -5.90 13.42 5.79
CA ALA A 55 -5.97 14.75 6.41
C ALA A 55 -5.34 15.78 5.46
N ALA A 56 -6.12 16.78 5.07
CA ALA A 56 -5.60 17.93 4.31
C ALA A 56 -5.02 18.95 5.30
N THR A 57 -3.73 19.26 5.18
CA THR A 57 -3.07 20.31 5.96
C THR A 57 -2.52 21.37 5.00
N ILE A 58 -2.65 22.65 5.34
CA ILE A 58 -1.99 23.73 4.58
C ILE A 58 -0.50 23.69 4.91
N GLY A 59 0.34 23.43 3.91
CA GLY A 59 1.78 23.42 4.03
C GLY A 59 2.34 24.82 4.32
N ARG A 60 3.62 24.87 4.71
CA ARG A 60 4.34 26.10 5.10
C ARG A 60 4.35 27.20 4.02
N PHE A 61 4.03 26.86 2.78
CA PHE A 61 3.97 27.76 1.61
C PHE A 61 2.54 28.00 1.09
N GLY A 62 1.49 27.64 1.84
CA GLY A 62 0.10 27.80 1.41
C GLY A 62 -0.40 26.70 0.45
N GLU A 63 0.45 25.73 0.09
CA GLU A 63 0.06 24.57 -0.72
C GLU A 63 -0.68 23.53 0.12
N GLY A 64 -1.81 23.01 -0.36
CA GLY A 64 -2.53 21.93 0.30
C GLY A 64 -1.71 20.63 0.27
N VAL A 65 -1.21 20.19 1.42
CA VAL A 65 -0.61 18.87 1.59
C VAL A 65 -1.73 17.89 1.92
N TYR A 66 -2.07 17.02 0.97
CA TYR A 66 -2.98 15.93 1.21
C TYR A 66 -2.18 14.72 1.71
N SER A 67 -2.21 14.48 3.02
CA SER A 67 -1.58 13.30 3.59
C SER A 67 -2.55 12.13 3.53
N GLN A 68 -2.19 11.09 2.78
CA GLN A 68 -2.95 9.84 2.65
C GLN A 68 -2.25 8.73 3.41
N THR A 69 -2.98 7.95 4.20
CA THR A 69 -2.47 6.64 4.64
C THR A 69 -2.39 5.69 3.45
N ARG A 70 -1.24 5.09 3.18
CA ARG A 70 -1.04 4.06 2.15
C ARG A 70 -0.52 2.77 2.73
N ARG A 71 -0.93 1.64 2.15
CA ARG A 71 -0.41 0.30 2.47
C ARG A 71 0.59 -0.14 1.42
N PHE A 72 1.62 -0.85 1.85
CA PHE A 72 2.67 -1.36 1.01
C PHE A 72 3.04 -2.79 1.39
N ALA A 73 3.44 -3.60 0.41
CA ALA A 73 4.09 -4.88 0.61
C ALA A 73 5.57 -4.78 0.20
N VAL A 74 6.48 -5.16 1.11
CA VAL A 74 7.93 -5.15 0.84
C VAL A 74 8.28 -6.25 -0.16
N VAL A 75 8.96 -5.88 -1.24
CA VAL A 75 9.40 -6.81 -2.30
C VAL A 75 10.92 -7.00 -2.33
N ARG A 76 11.68 -6.01 -1.83
CA ARG A 76 13.14 -6.09 -1.67
C ARG A 76 13.61 -5.29 -0.46
N VAL A 77 14.70 -5.73 0.17
CA VAL A 77 15.22 -5.14 1.40
C VAL A 77 16.67 -4.68 1.20
N HIS A 78 16.99 -3.47 1.66
CA HIS A 78 18.34 -2.89 1.64
C HIS A 78 18.74 -2.37 3.03
N LEU A 79 18.73 -3.24 4.05
CA LEU A 79 18.95 -2.84 5.45
C LEU A 79 20.28 -2.13 5.71
N THR A 80 21.36 -2.48 5.00
CA THR A 80 22.65 -1.79 5.12
C THR A 80 22.60 -0.34 4.64
N LYS A 81 21.60 -0.01 3.83
CA LYS A 81 21.30 1.34 3.32
C LYS A 81 20.04 1.95 3.95
N HIS A 82 19.43 1.27 4.94
CA HIS A 82 18.25 1.72 5.68
C HIS A 82 17.00 2.03 4.84
N PHE A 83 16.76 1.28 3.75
CA PHE A 83 15.52 1.38 2.98
C PHE A 83 15.02 0.02 2.45
N VAL A 84 13.77 0.00 1.99
CA VAL A 84 13.15 -1.13 1.29
C VAL A 84 12.55 -0.69 -0.05
N GLU A 85 12.46 -1.61 -1.00
CA GLU A 85 11.56 -1.44 -2.16
C GLU A 85 10.23 -2.12 -1.84
N ALA A 86 9.13 -1.41 -2.05
CA ALA A 86 7.79 -1.90 -1.76
C ALA A 86 6.78 -1.53 -2.85
N CYS A 87 5.78 -2.37 -3.04
CA CYS A 87 4.67 -2.18 -3.98
C CYS A 87 3.43 -1.73 -3.23
N ALA A 88 2.68 -0.79 -3.81
CA ALA A 88 1.50 -0.21 -3.15
C ALA A 88 0.30 -1.15 -3.24
N ILE A 89 -0.49 -1.19 -2.15
CA ILE A 89 -1.81 -1.81 -2.10
C ILE A 89 -2.85 -0.69 -2.16
N THR A 90 -3.71 -0.72 -3.17
CA THR A 90 -4.68 0.35 -3.46
C THR A 90 -6.06 -0.22 -3.73
N THR A 91 -7.11 0.47 -3.28
CA THR A 91 -8.51 0.10 -3.55
C THR A 91 -9.12 0.88 -4.71
N TYR A 92 -8.43 1.92 -5.18
CA TYR A 92 -8.83 2.73 -6.34
C TYR A 92 -10.21 3.40 -6.21
N GLY A 93 -10.57 3.79 -4.98
CA GLY A 93 -11.89 4.27 -4.61
C GLY A 93 -12.92 3.15 -4.52
N GLY A 94 -12.50 1.98 -4.06
CA GLY A 94 -13.34 0.77 -3.97
C GLY A 94 -13.62 0.08 -5.32
N ARG A 95 -12.89 0.45 -6.38
CA ARG A 95 -13.11 -0.06 -7.75
C ARG A 95 -12.12 -1.14 -8.19
N GLY A 96 -11.08 -1.39 -7.40
CA GLY A 96 -10.00 -2.30 -7.81
C GLY A 96 -9.43 -1.90 -9.18
N VAL A 97 -9.15 -2.86 -10.05
CA VAL A 97 -8.57 -2.58 -11.38
C VAL A 97 -9.61 -2.13 -12.42
N THR A 98 -10.90 -2.08 -12.08
CA THR A 98 -11.94 -1.53 -12.98
C THR A 98 -11.88 0.00 -13.08
N LYS A 99 -11.10 0.68 -12.21
CA LYS A 99 -10.86 2.11 -12.34
C LYS A 99 -10.15 2.41 -13.68
N PRO A 100 -10.67 3.35 -14.49
CA PRO A 100 -10.03 3.75 -15.73
C PRO A 100 -8.56 4.12 -15.55
N GLY A 101 -7.70 3.58 -16.43
CA GLY A 101 -6.26 3.80 -16.42
C GLY A 101 -5.45 2.83 -15.56
N CYS A 102 -6.09 1.86 -14.88
CA CYS A 102 -5.37 0.73 -14.29
C CYS A 102 -5.02 -0.29 -15.38
N ASN A 103 -3.84 -0.91 -15.29
CA ASN A 103 -3.51 -2.10 -16.08
C ASN A 103 -3.77 -3.34 -15.21
N PRO A 104 -4.79 -4.17 -15.48
CA PRO A 104 -5.08 -5.36 -14.67
C PRO A 104 -3.93 -6.36 -14.60
N ALA A 105 -3.11 -6.45 -15.66
CA ALA A 105 -2.02 -7.43 -15.76
C ALA A 105 -0.87 -7.16 -14.79
N GLU A 106 -0.64 -5.92 -14.33
CA GLU A 106 0.40 -5.57 -13.34
C GLU A 106 -0.09 -5.74 -11.88
N HIS A 107 -1.31 -6.24 -11.66
CA HIS A 107 -1.93 -6.32 -10.34
C HIS A 107 -2.20 -7.75 -9.90
N THR A 108 -2.33 -7.94 -8.58
CA THR A 108 -3.00 -9.11 -7.99
C THR A 108 -3.92 -8.68 -6.85
N ILE A 109 -4.86 -9.54 -6.48
CA ILE A 109 -5.70 -9.39 -5.29
C ILE A 109 -4.85 -9.66 -4.05
N VAL A 110 -5.04 -8.86 -3.01
CA VAL A 110 -4.58 -9.20 -1.66
C VAL A 110 -5.76 -9.31 -0.71
N TYR A 111 -5.76 -10.32 0.15
CA TYR A 111 -6.89 -10.64 1.02
C TYR A 111 -6.42 -11.23 2.36
N PRO A 112 -7.22 -11.21 3.43
CA PRO A 112 -6.85 -11.83 4.70
C PRO A 112 -6.71 -13.35 4.58
N ALA A 113 -5.63 -13.92 5.12
CA ALA A 113 -5.46 -15.37 5.21
C ALA A 113 -6.62 -16.03 5.99
N GLY A 114 -7.04 -17.21 5.56
CA GLY A 114 -8.21 -17.90 6.11
C GLY A 114 -9.57 -17.40 5.56
N THR A 115 -9.56 -16.45 4.62
CA THR A 115 -10.74 -16.03 3.86
C THR A 115 -10.58 -16.38 2.37
N SER A 116 -11.49 -15.93 1.51
CA SER A 116 -11.40 -16.13 0.05
C SER A 116 -11.13 -14.80 -0.67
N PRO A 117 -10.28 -14.79 -1.71
CA PRO A 117 -10.10 -13.61 -2.55
C PRO A 117 -11.41 -13.25 -3.26
N THR A 118 -11.63 -11.95 -3.47
CA THR A 118 -12.85 -11.43 -4.12
C THR A 118 -12.47 -10.65 -5.38
N TYR A 119 -12.89 -11.16 -6.53
CA TYR A 119 -12.93 -10.41 -7.78
C TYR A 119 -14.13 -9.46 -7.76
N LEU A 120 -13.92 -8.22 -8.21
CA LEU A 120 -15.01 -7.32 -8.56
C LEU A 120 -15.46 -7.63 -10.00
N ASP A 121 -16.71 -7.29 -10.30
CA ASP A 121 -17.29 -7.51 -11.63
C ASP A 121 -16.41 -6.92 -12.74
N GLY A 122 -16.05 -7.77 -13.71
CA GLY A 122 -15.21 -7.41 -14.86
C GLY A 122 -13.70 -7.40 -14.63
N GLU A 123 -13.20 -7.57 -13.39
CA GLU A 123 -11.75 -7.54 -13.15
C GLU A 123 -11.03 -8.73 -13.81
N TYR A 124 -11.57 -9.94 -13.67
CA TYR A 124 -10.99 -11.14 -14.27
C TYR A 124 -10.94 -11.01 -15.81
N ASP A 125 -12.06 -10.65 -16.42
CA ASP A 125 -12.19 -10.47 -17.87
C ASP A 125 -11.30 -9.35 -18.41
N SER A 126 -10.96 -8.36 -17.57
CA SER A 126 -10.04 -7.27 -17.92
C SER A 126 -8.55 -7.66 -17.85
N GLY A 127 -8.23 -8.88 -17.40
CA GLY A 127 -6.87 -9.40 -17.36
C GLY A 127 -6.22 -9.45 -15.97
N LEU A 128 -7.00 -9.34 -14.89
CA LEU A 128 -6.51 -9.57 -13.52
C LEU A 128 -6.35 -11.07 -13.26
N THR A 129 -5.30 -11.67 -13.82
CA THR A 129 -5.13 -13.13 -13.86
C THR A 129 -4.04 -13.67 -12.93
N LYS A 130 -3.26 -12.80 -12.29
CA LYS A 130 -2.30 -13.23 -11.26
C LYS A 130 -3.03 -13.85 -10.08
N GLU A 131 -2.47 -14.94 -9.55
CA GLU A 131 -2.99 -15.63 -8.37
C GLU A 131 -3.02 -14.66 -7.17
N PRO A 132 -4.13 -14.63 -6.40
CA PRO A 132 -4.25 -13.79 -5.21
C PRO A 132 -3.24 -14.12 -4.12
N LEU A 133 -2.76 -13.09 -3.41
CA LEU A 133 -1.81 -13.24 -2.29
C LEU A 133 -2.51 -13.04 -0.95
N ALA A 134 -2.48 -14.07 -0.10
CA ALA A 134 -3.02 -14.00 1.26
C ALA A 134 -2.10 -13.18 2.17
N ILE A 135 -2.70 -12.39 3.07
CA ILE A 135 -2.04 -11.62 4.13
C ILE A 135 -2.39 -12.26 5.47
N ILE A 136 -1.37 -12.78 6.16
CA ILE A 136 -1.46 -13.13 7.57
C ILE A 136 -1.45 -11.82 8.38
N LEU A 137 -2.61 -11.44 8.90
CA LEU A 137 -2.77 -10.20 9.66
C LEU A 137 -2.02 -10.24 11.00
N THR A 138 -1.37 -9.14 11.34
CA THR A 138 -0.73 -9.00 12.67
C THR A 138 -1.76 -8.72 13.76
N ASN A 139 -2.78 -7.92 13.44
CA ASN A 139 -3.94 -7.72 14.29
C ASN A 139 -5.18 -8.26 13.56
N PRO A 140 -5.92 -9.23 14.12
CA PRO A 140 -7.11 -9.80 13.47
C PRO A 140 -8.24 -8.78 13.26
N ASP A 141 -8.25 -7.66 14.00
CA ASP A 141 -9.22 -6.58 13.83
C ASP A 141 -8.88 -5.63 12.68
N ASP A 142 -7.69 -5.75 12.06
CA ASP A 142 -7.34 -4.93 10.91
C ASP A 142 -8.10 -5.40 9.66
N HIS A 143 -8.79 -4.46 9.03
CA HIS A 143 -9.58 -4.72 7.83
C HIS A 143 -8.73 -4.66 6.55
N VAL A 144 -8.91 -5.61 5.63
CA VAL A 144 -8.45 -5.53 4.23
C VAL A 144 -9.68 -5.45 3.35
N ASP A 145 -9.80 -4.33 2.63
CA ASP A 145 -10.95 -4.09 1.76
C ASP A 145 -10.94 -5.10 0.59
N PRO A 146 -12.08 -5.71 0.22
CA PRO A 146 -12.16 -6.66 -0.90
C PRO A 146 -11.63 -6.12 -2.23
N ALA A 147 -11.63 -4.79 -2.43
CA ALA A 147 -11.08 -4.12 -3.61
C ALA A 147 -9.56 -3.90 -3.54
N SER A 148 -8.86 -4.38 -2.51
CA SER A 148 -7.41 -4.18 -2.33
C SER A 148 -6.61 -4.91 -3.40
N ARG A 149 -5.86 -4.16 -4.20
CA ARG A 149 -4.99 -4.68 -5.28
C ARG A 149 -3.54 -4.28 -5.02
N LEU A 150 -2.65 -5.25 -5.03
CA LEU A 150 -1.20 -5.01 -4.99
C LEU A 150 -0.72 -4.74 -6.41
N ARG A 151 -0.02 -3.62 -6.62
CA ARG A 151 0.49 -3.19 -7.93
C ARG A 151 1.99 -3.43 -8.06
N PHE A 152 2.39 -4.28 -8.98
CA PHE A 152 3.80 -4.63 -9.21
C PHE A 152 4.52 -3.68 -10.18
N GLY A 153 3.80 -3.05 -11.13
CA GLY A 153 4.41 -2.15 -12.12
C GLY A 153 4.86 -0.79 -11.58
N LYS A 154 4.64 -0.50 -10.28
CA LYS A 154 5.20 0.68 -9.61
C LYS A 154 5.75 0.34 -8.23
N LYS A 155 7.08 0.34 -8.11
CA LYS A 155 7.79 0.21 -6.83
C LYS A 155 8.09 1.57 -6.20
N HIS A 156 8.19 1.58 -4.89
CA HIS A 156 8.53 2.72 -4.07
C HIS A 156 9.75 2.40 -3.20
N SER A 157 10.73 3.29 -3.19
CA SER A 157 11.80 3.26 -2.19
C SER A 157 11.30 3.92 -0.90
N ILE A 158 11.30 3.17 0.20
CA ILE A 158 10.78 3.63 1.50
C ILE A 158 11.89 3.51 2.54
N GLU A 159 12.24 4.64 3.16
CA GLU A 159 13.19 4.72 4.26
C GLU A 159 12.68 3.96 5.50
N CYS A 160 13.56 3.24 6.19
CA CYS A 160 13.21 2.48 7.39
C CYS A 160 12.90 3.38 8.61
N ASN A 161 13.29 4.66 8.58
CA ASN A 161 13.13 5.61 9.69
C ASN A 161 11.76 6.32 9.71
N VAL A 162 10.78 5.82 8.95
CA VAL A 162 9.42 6.38 8.88
C VAL A 162 8.48 5.73 9.89
N LYS A 163 7.40 6.45 10.26
CA LYS A 163 6.34 5.88 11.11
C LYS A 163 5.49 4.92 10.29
N VAL A 164 5.49 3.65 10.70
CA VAL A 164 4.73 2.58 10.05
C VAL A 164 3.81 1.90 11.05
N LYS A 165 2.64 1.49 10.59
CA LYS A 165 1.73 0.56 11.27
C LYS A 165 1.94 -0.83 10.68
N ASP A 166 2.10 -1.84 11.53
CA ASP A 166 2.14 -3.24 11.09
C ASP A 166 0.74 -3.68 10.65
N ILE A 167 0.62 -4.24 9.44
CA ILE A 167 -0.65 -4.80 8.95
C ILE A 167 -0.56 -6.32 8.93
N GLY A 168 0.54 -6.88 8.44
CA GLY A 168 0.67 -8.32 8.29
C GLY A 168 1.87 -8.77 7.47
N MET A 169 1.80 -10.00 7.00
CA MET A 169 2.80 -10.66 6.17
C MET A 169 2.11 -11.36 5.01
N ILE A 170 2.63 -11.20 3.79
CA ILE A 170 2.22 -12.04 2.66
C ILE A 170 2.66 -13.48 2.94
N GLU A 171 1.74 -14.43 2.83
CA GLU A 171 1.99 -15.85 3.14
C GLU A 171 2.95 -16.48 2.13
N ASP A 172 2.71 -16.30 0.83
CA ASP A 172 3.59 -16.80 -0.24
C ASP A 172 4.53 -15.70 -0.75
N THR A 173 5.68 -15.55 -0.07
CA THR A 173 6.70 -14.58 -0.48
C THR A 173 7.43 -14.96 -1.77
N ASN A 174 7.42 -16.24 -2.15
CA ASN A 174 8.07 -16.69 -3.38
C ASN A 174 7.27 -16.24 -4.60
N LEU A 175 5.95 -16.42 -4.55
CA LEU A 175 5.03 -15.95 -5.59
C LEU A 175 5.01 -14.42 -5.67
N LEU A 176 5.02 -13.73 -4.53
CA LEU A 176 5.18 -12.27 -4.48
C LEU A 176 6.44 -11.81 -5.24
N GLN A 177 7.58 -12.45 -4.99
CA GLN A 177 8.84 -12.11 -5.66
C GLN A 177 8.85 -12.50 -7.13
N GLN A 178 8.20 -13.60 -7.50
CA GLN A 178 8.03 -13.99 -8.89
C GLN A 178 7.28 -12.91 -9.66
N TYR A 179 6.09 -12.50 -9.21
CA TYR A 179 5.31 -11.44 -9.87
C TYR A 179 6.03 -10.11 -9.92
N PHE A 180 6.76 -9.76 -8.86
CA PHE A 180 7.58 -8.57 -8.89
C PHE A 180 8.64 -8.64 -9.99
N ARG A 181 9.40 -9.74 -10.10
CA ARG A 181 10.42 -9.92 -11.15
C ARG A 181 9.82 -9.85 -12.55
N GLU A 182 8.73 -10.59 -12.78
CA GLU A 182 8.03 -10.60 -14.08
C GLU A 182 7.65 -9.18 -14.56
N GLU A 183 7.16 -8.32 -13.67
CA GLU A 183 6.85 -6.94 -14.05
C GLU A 183 8.10 -6.03 -14.16
N GLN A 184 9.20 -6.33 -13.47
CA GLN A 184 10.44 -5.55 -13.64
C GLN A 184 11.17 -5.88 -14.95
N ASP A 185 11.00 -7.10 -15.45
CA ASP A 185 11.62 -7.57 -16.69
C ASP A 185 10.83 -7.15 -17.94
N ARG A 186 9.55 -6.77 -17.77
CA ARG A 186 8.76 -6.09 -18.80
C ARG A 186 9.32 -4.69 -19.01
N GLY A 187 10.21 -4.58 -19.99
CA GLY A 187 10.71 -3.30 -20.49
C GLY A 187 9.57 -2.43 -21.03
N PHE A 188 9.89 -1.17 -21.35
CA PHE A 188 8.98 -0.34 -22.12
C PHE A 188 8.79 -0.97 -23.51
N GLU A 189 7.59 -1.41 -23.83
CA GLU A 189 7.20 -1.68 -25.21
C GLU A 189 6.96 -0.32 -25.89
N ASP A 190 7.64 -0.10 -27.03
CA ASP A 190 7.57 1.14 -27.85
C ASP A 190 6.17 1.35 -28.47
#